data_AF-A0A962CRQ8-F1
#
_entry.id   AF-A0A962CRQ8-F1
#
_cell.length_a   1.000
_cell.length_b   1.000
_cell.length_c   1.000
_cell.angle_alpha   90.00
_cell.angle_beta   90.00
_cell.angle_gamma   90.00
#
_symmetry.space_group_name_H-M   'P 1'
#
loop_
_entity.id
_entity.type
_entity.pdbx_description
1 polymer ?
#
loop_
_entity_poly.entity_id
_entity_poly.type
_entity_poly.pdbx_seq_one_letter_code
_entity_poly.pdbx_strand_id
1 'polypeptide(L)'
;MNVFNFYRSMSIVDKKTIALLLTDYQTCLNVKATAYKSPHAEILSLLIQTTAQDLGISDIKSDKNKQQCIVTFTEGEKYQRWKFEEATDILSANFLNHALEYVANKANGRFFYMYREDTLRCYLFIPNGLFRASNTV
;
A
#
# COMPACT_ATOMS: atom_id res chain seq x y z
N MET A 1 11.03 -17.86 -14.23
CA MET A 1 9.82 -17.71 -13.38
C MET A 1 9.77 -16.27 -12.90
N ASN A 2 8.69 -15.51 -13.15
CA ASN A 2 8.60 -14.12 -12.69
C ASN A 2 8.52 -14.10 -11.15
N VAL A 3 9.28 -13.23 -10.49
CA VAL A 3 9.37 -13.13 -9.02
C VAL A 3 8.00 -12.91 -8.37
N PHE A 4 7.03 -12.31 -9.07
CA PHE A 4 5.65 -12.23 -8.60
C PHE A 4 5.03 -13.62 -8.39
N ASN A 5 5.22 -14.54 -9.33
CA ASN A 5 4.74 -15.91 -9.22
C ASN A 5 5.53 -16.68 -8.16
N PHE A 6 6.83 -16.38 -8.02
CA PHE A 6 7.68 -16.91 -6.95
C PHE A 6 7.16 -16.51 -5.57
N TYR A 7 6.99 -15.21 -5.30
CA TYR A 7 6.47 -14.73 -4.01
C TYR A 7 5.07 -15.27 -3.72
N ARG A 8 4.19 -15.37 -4.73
CA ARG A 8 2.86 -15.98 -4.54
C ARG A 8 2.93 -17.43 -4.07
N SER A 9 3.86 -18.22 -4.65
CA SER A 9 4.07 -19.63 -4.28
C SER A 9 4.82 -19.84 -2.96
N MET A 10 5.41 -18.81 -2.37
CA MET A 10 6.16 -18.93 -1.11
C MET A 10 5.24 -19.22 0.08
N SER A 11 5.79 -19.98 1.04
CA SER A 11 5.13 -20.23 2.31
C SER A 11 4.98 -18.93 3.10
N ILE A 12 4.05 -18.91 4.06
CA ILE A 12 3.88 -17.76 4.96
C ILE A 12 5.16 -17.49 5.76
N VAL A 13 5.91 -18.54 6.11
CA VAL A 13 7.19 -18.43 6.84
C VAL A 13 8.21 -17.69 6.00
N ASP A 14 8.39 -18.05 4.73
CA ASP A 14 9.39 -17.40 3.88
C ASP A 14 9.01 -15.94 3.56
N LYS A 15 7.71 -15.66 3.40
CA LYS A 15 7.20 -14.29 3.25
C LYS A 15 7.53 -13.43 4.47
N LYS A 16 7.37 -13.99 5.68
CA LYS A 16 7.76 -13.31 6.92
C LYS A 16 9.27 -13.10 6.99
N THR A 17 10.09 -14.06 6.58
CA THR A 17 11.55 -13.90 6.54
C THR A 17 11.98 -12.79 5.59
N ILE A 18 11.40 -12.73 4.38
CA ILE A 18 11.68 -11.63 3.44
C ILE A 18 11.24 -10.28 4.02
N ALA A 19 10.08 -10.23 4.68
CA ALA A 19 9.60 -9.02 5.33
C ALA A 19 10.58 -8.50 6.39
N LEU A 20 11.18 -9.40 7.17
CA LEU A 20 12.22 -9.06 8.15
C LEU A 20 13.51 -8.53 7.50
N LEU A 21 13.77 -8.85 6.23
CA LEU A 21 14.92 -8.33 5.48
C LEU A 21 14.61 -7.00 4.77
N LEU A 22 13.33 -6.70 4.52
CA LEU A 22 12.84 -5.51 3.82
C LEU A 22 11.95 -4.66 4.72
N THR A 23 12.42 -4.38 5.94
CA THR A 23 11.63 -3.72 7.00
C THR A 23 11.10 -2.35 6.60
N ASP A 24 11.87 -1.60 5.81
CA ASP A 24 11.49 -0.24 5.38
C ASP A 24 10.34 -0.24 4.35
N TYR A 25 10.04 -1.40 3.76
CA TYR A 25 8.97 -1.59 2.79
C TYR A 25 7.75 -2.32 3.39
N GLN A 26 7.74 -2.54 4.70
CA GLN A 26 6.64 -3.20 5.41
C GLN A 26 5.67 -2.17 6.00
N THR A 27 4.38 -2.46 5.86
CA THR A 27 3.30 -1.73 6.55
C THR A 27 2.28 -2.67 7.16
N CYS A 28 1.73 -2.31 8.30
CA CYS A 28 0.66 -3.05 8.95
C CYS A 28 -0.51 -2.12 9.24
N LEU A 29 -1.69 -2.54 8.78
CA LEU A 29 -2.92 -1.80 8.90
C LEU A 29 -3.81 -2.46 9.95
N ASN A 30 -4.18 -1.69 10.96
CA ASN A 30 -5.20 -2.11 11.91
C ASN A 30 -6.58 -1.77 11.32
N VAL A 31 -7.30 -2.80 10.88
CA VAL A 31 -8.56 -2.71 10.16
C VAL A 31 -9.76 -2.95 11.09
N LYS A 32 -9.62 -2.74 12.40
CA LYS A 32 -10.76 -2.77 13.34
C LYS A 32 -11.83 -1.79 12.87
N ALA A 33 -12.85 -2.33 12.23
CA ALA A 33 -14.07 -1.64 11.87
C ALA A 33 -14.86 -1.32 13.15
N THR A 34 -14.52 -0.23 13.83
CA THR A 34 -15.39 0.42 14.81
C THR A 34 -15.13 1.92 14.79
N ALA A 35 -15.92 2.64 13.99
CA ALA A 35 -16.43 3.98 14.30
C ALA A 35 -15.46 5.12 14.69
N TYR A 36 -14.25 5.18 14.13
CA TYR A 36 -13.40 6.38 14.29
C TYR A 36 -13.24 7.16 12.99
N LYS A 37 -13.34 8.48 13.12
CA LYS A 37 -13.74 9.47 12.10
C LYS A 37 -12.66 9.85 11.06
N SER A 38 -11.60 9.07 10.84
CA SER A 38 -10.51 9.42 9.88
C SER A 38 -9.72 8.23 9.25
N PRO A 39 -10.28 7.00 9.11
CA PRO A 39 -9.46 5.81 8.89
C PRO A 39 -8.80 5.78 7.50
N HIS A 40 -9.43 6.36 6.47
CA HIS A 40 -8.95 6.29 5.10
C HIS A 40 -7.64 7.05 4.87
N ALA A 41 -7.51 8.28 5.39
CA ALA A 41 -6.29 9.07 5.23
C ALA A 41 -5.12 8.50 6.05
N GLU A 42 -5.37 8.01 7.26
CA GLU A 42 -4.33 7.38 8.09
C GLU A 42 -3.83 6.08 7.47
N ILE A 43 -4.75 5.23 6.98
CA ILE A 43 -4.41 3.98 6.32
C ILE A 43 -3.65 4.25 5.02
N LEU A 44 -4.09 5.21 4.21
CA LEU A 44 -3.37 5.57 2.98
C LEU A 44 -2.03 6.23 3.27
N SER A 45 -1.91 7.03 4.34
CA SER A 45 -0.63 7.58 4.80
C SER A 45 0.35 6.47 5.14
N LEU A 46 -0.05 5.47 5.92
CA LEU A 46 0.81 4.32 6.26
C LEU A 46 1.21 3.48 5.04
N LEU A 47 0.31 3.31 4.06
CA LEU A 47 0.62 2.60 2.81
C LEU A 47 1.58 3.39 1.92
N ILE A 48 1.38 4.69 1.83
CA ILE A 48 2.16 5.57 0.96
C ILE A 48 3.55 5.83 1.55
N GLN A 49 3.65 6.02 2.87
CA GLN A 49 4.93 6.17 3.58
C GLN A 49 5.84 4.96 3.40
N THR A 50 5.27 3.76 3.27
CA THR A 50 6.02 2.50 3.09
C THR A 50 6.35 2.19 1.64
N THR A 51 5.83 2.99 0.71
CA THR A 51 6.34 3.09 -0.67
C THR A 51 7.48 4.13 -0.82
N ALA A 52 8.05 4.58 0.31
CA ALA A 52 9.01 5.66 0.48
C ALA A 52 9.79 6.11 -0.77
N GLN A 53 9.73 7.43 -1.02
CA GLN A 53 10.56 8.32 -1.86
C GLN A 53 10.07 8.73 -3.25
N ASP A 54 9.55 7.84 -4.10
CA ASP A 54 9.43 8.22 -5.53
C ASP A 54 8.22 9.10 -5.88
N LEU A 55 7.19 9.17 -5.04
CA LEU A 55 5.94 9.85 -5.40
C LEU A 55 5.83 11.31 -4.96
N GLY A 56 6.74 11.83 -4.12
CA GLY A 56 6.74 13.26 -3.74
C GLY A 56 5.42 13.74 -3.11
N ILE A 57 4.86 12.96 -2.18
CA ILE A 57 3.54 13.20 -1.59
C ILE A 57 3.59 14.41 -0.67
N SER A 58 2.70 15.38 -0.91
CA SER A 58 2.68 16.66 -0.20
C SER A 58 1.56 16.75 0.84
N ASP A 59 0.44 16.06 0.65
CA ASP A 59 -0.69 16.07 1.58
C ASP A 59 -1.60 14.83 1.42
N ILE A 60 -2.19 14.35 2.52
CA ILE A 60 -3.20 13.28 2.53
C ILE A 60 -4.33 13.70 3.47
N LYS A 61 -5.55 13.80 2.94
CA LYS A 61 -6.72 14.25 3.71
C LYS A 61 -7.98 13.43 3.42
N SER A 62 -8.84 13.30 4.41
CA SER A 62 -10.18 12.71 4.24
C SER A 62 -11.26 13.79 4.11
N ASP A 63 -12.10 13.69 3.08
CA ASP A 63 -13.37 14.40 2.97
C ASP A 63 -14.47 13.52 3.57
N LYS A 64 -14.90 13.89 4.78
CA LYS A 64 -15.89 13.14 5.57
C LYS A 64 -17.30 13.27 5.00
N ASN A 65 -17.60 14.35 4.27
CA ASN A 65 -18.93 14.54 3.70
C ASN A 65 -19.15 13.64 2.49
N LYS A 66 -18.05 13.22 1.84
CA LYS A 66 -18.07 12.40 0.62
C LYS A 66 -17.49 11.00 0.80
N GLN A 67 -17.12 10.61 2.03
CA GLN A 67 -16.43 9.36 2.34
C GLN A 67 -15.27 9.09 1.37
N GLN A 68 -14.43 10.12 1.21
CA GLN A 68 -13.37 10.15 0.21
C GLN A 68 -12.02 10.40 0.88
N CYS A 69 -10.98 9.74 0.39
CA CYS A 69 -9.60 10.13 0.66
C CYS A 69 -8.99 10.82 -0.56
N ILE A 70 -8.31 11.93 -0.30
CA ILE A 70 -7.62 12.74 -1.28
C ILE A 70 -6.14 12.75 -0.95
N VAL A 71 -5.33 12.26 -1.86
CA VAL A 71 -3.86 12.30 -1.79
C VAL A 71 -3.40 13.36 -2.78
N THR A 72 -2.63 14.34 -2.32
CA THR A 72 -2.02 15.37 -3.16
C THR A 72 -0.51 15.17 -3.16
N PHE A 73 0.10 15.28 -4.33
CA PHE A 73 1.51 15.04 -4.53
C PHE A 73 2.02 15.82 -5.73
N THR A 74 3.34 15.91 -5.85
CA THR A 74 3.99 16.58 -6.98
C THR A 74 4.76 15.56 -7.79
N GLU A 75 4.39 15.41 -9.06
CA GLU A 75 5.09 14.54 -10.01
C GLU A 75 5.80 15.43 -11.03
N GLY A 76 7.12 15.56 -10.89
CA GLY A 76 7.91 16.58 -11.59
C GLY A 76 7.60 17.98 -11.08
N GLU A 77 7.15 18.88 -11.95
CA GLU A 77 6.74 20.27 -11.61
C GLU A 77 5.22 20.45 -11.50
N LYS A 78 4.43 19.37 -11.63
CA LYS A 78 2.97 19.43 -11.69
C LYS A 78 2.33 18.88 -10.44
N TYR A 79 1.40 19.64 -9.88
CA TYR A 79 0.53 19.18 -8.81
C TYR A 79 -0.46 18.14 -9.34
N GLN A 80 -0.52 17.01 -8.65
CA GLN A 80 -1.38 15.88 -8.95
C GLN A 80 -2.24 15.53 -7.74
N ARG A 81 -3.37 14.86 -7.99
CA ARG A 81 -4.31 14.45 -6.95
C ARG A 81 -4.90 13.08 -7.23
N TRP A 82 -4.80 12.17 -6.27
CA TRP A 82 -5.57 10.92 -6.26
C TRP A 82 -6.80 11.04 -5.39
N LYS A 83 -7.86 10.39 -5.83
CA LYS A 83 -9.17 10.36 -5.17
C LYS A 83 -9.59 8.91 -5.02
N PHE A 84 -9.81 8.49 -3.78
CA PHE A 84 -10.33 7.17 -3.45
C PHE A 84 -11.67 7.36 -2.75
N GLU A 85 -12.74 6.84 -3.35
CA GLU A 85 -14.11 6.96 -2.86
C GLU A 85 -14.58 5.60 -2.34
N GLU A 86 -15.22 5.59 -1.18
CA GLU A 86 -15.87 4.42 -0.60
C GLU A 86 -17.34 4.73 -0.36
N ALA A 87 -18.23 3.79 -0.67
CA ALA A 87 -19.67 3.99 -0.50
C ALA A 87 -20.11 3.96 0.97
N THR A 88 -19.26 3.44 1.88
CA THR A 88 -19.59 3.24 3.29
C THR A 88 -18.46 3.73 4.20
N ASP A 89 -18.78 4.03 5.46
CA ASP A 89 -17.79 4.42 6.48
C ASP A 89 -16.87 3.25 6.90
N ILE A 90 -17.21 2.03 6.46
CA ILE A 90 -16.41 0.82 6.69
C ILE A 90 -15.47 0.63 5.52
N LEU A 91 -14.19 0.55 5.82
CA LEU A 91 -13.16 0.28 4.81
C LEU A 91 -13.33 -1.14 4.27
N SER A 92 -13.70 -1.24 3.00
CA SER A 92 -13.92 -2.53 2.35
C SER A 92 -12.59 -3.15 1.93
N ALA A 93 -12.53 -4.48 1.91
CA ALA A 93 -11.35 -5.17 1.37
C ALA A 93 -11.11 -4.81 -0.11
N ASN A 94 -12.17 -4.47 -0.85
CA ASN A 94 -12.09 -4.06 -2.26
C ASN A 94 -11.45 -2.68 -2.41
N PHE A 95 -11.84 -1.70 -1.59
CA PHE A 95 -11.19 -0.40 -1.56
C PHE A 95 -9.72 -0.51 -1.23
N LEU A 96 -9.38 -1.30 -0.21
CA LEU A 96 -7.99 -1.49 0.19
C LEU A 96 -7.16 -2.08 -0.96
N ASN A 97 -7.69 -3.11 -1.63
CA ASN A 97 -7.03 -3.72 -2.78
C ASN A 97 -6.88 -2.72 -3.94
N HIS A 98 -7.91 -1.95 -4.26
CA HIS A 98 -7.85 -0.93 -5.30
C HIS A 98 -6.83 0.17 -4.99
N ALA A 99 -6.79 0.65 -3.75
CA ALA A 99 -5.83 1.65 -3.33
C ALA A 99 -4.39 1.12 -3.38
N LEU A 100 -4.15 -0.09 -2.87
CA LEU A 100 -2.85 -0.75 -2.93
C LEU A 100 -2.38 -0.95 -4.37
N GLU A 101 -3.25 -1.44 -5.25
CA GLU A 101 -2.93 -1.65 -6.66
C GLU A 101 -2.61 -0.34 -7.36
N TYR A 102 -3.41 0.69 -7.12
CA TYR A 102 -3.20 2.01 -7.71
C TYR A 102 -1.86 2.63 -7.26
N VAL A 103 -1.60 2.65 -5.95
CA VAL A 103 -0.35 3.18 -5.37
C VAL A 103 0.84 2.37 -5.89
N ALA A 104 0.76 1.04 -5.91
CA ALA A 104 1.84 0.19 -6.39
C ALA A 104 2.17 0.43 -7.87
N ASN A 105 1.15 0.58 -8.72
CA ASN A 105 1.35 0.88 -10.14
C ASN A 105 2.05 2.23 -10.33
N LYS A 106 1.68 3.24 -9.53
CA LYS A 106 2.30 4.57 -9.57
C LYS A 106 3.72 4.58 -9.04
N ALA A 107 4.00 3.83 -7.98
CA ALA A 107 5.34 3.65 -7.41
C ALA A 107 6.19 2.61 -8.16
N ASN A 108 5.75 2.14 -9.34
CA ASN A 108 6.41 1.08 -10.12
C ASN A 108 6.82 -0.13 -9.26
N GLY A 109 5.89 -0.71 -8.51
CA GLY A 109 6.13 -1.86 -7.65
C GLY A 109 4.88 -2.70 -7.44
N ARG A 110 4.89 -3.53 -6.41
CA ARG A 110 3.77 -4.40 -6.03
C ARG A 110 3.66 -4.53 -4.51
N PHE A 111 2.44 -4.49 -4.00
CA PHE A 111 2.15 -4.92 -2.64
C PHE A 111 1.87 -6.43 -2.59
N PHE A 112 2.38 -7.08 -1.55
CA PHE A 112 2.10 -8.46 -1.25
C PHE A 112 1.53 -8.60 0.14
N TYR A 113 0.45 -9.37 0.22
CA TYR A 113 -0.12 -9.73 1.51
C TYR A 113 0.77 -10.73 2.24
N MET A 114 1.16 -10.41 3.47
CA MET A 114 2.06 -11.26 4.26
C MET A 114 1.30 -12.14 5.23
N TYR A 115 0.37 -11.54 5.97
CA TYR A 115 -0.26 -12.21 7.10
C TYR A 115 -1.53 -11.50 7.58
N ARG A 116 -2.48 -12.29 8.10
CA ARG A 116 -3.74 -11.87 8.73
C ARG A 116 -3.74 -12.25 10.20
N GLU A 117 -3.87 -11.27 11.07
CA GLU A 117 -4.69 -11.41 12.28
C GLU A 117 -6.03 -10.75 12.01
N ASP A 118 -7.11 -11.16 12.68
CA ASP A 118 -8.49 -10.74 12.38
C ASP A 118 -8.62 -9.24 12.17
N THR A 119 -7.81 -8.46 12.89
CA THR A 119 -7.80 -7.01 12.86
C THR A 119 -6.54 -6.38 12.30
N LEU A 120 -5.44 -7.12 12.13
CA LEU A 120 -4.17 -6.58 11.65
C LEU A 120 -3.81 -7.22 10.30
N ARG A 121 -3.72 -6.38 9.28
CA ARG A 121 -3.35 -6.78 7.91
C ARG A 121 -1.99 -6.21 7.57
N CYS A 122 -1.01 -7.07 7.32
CA CYS A 122 0.34 -6.63 6.98
C CYS A 122 0.66 -6.86 5.50
N TYR A 123 1.28 -5.85 4.90
CA TYR A 123 1.64 -5.79 3.49
C TYR A 123 3.13 -5.48 3.34
N LEU A 124 3.74 -6.05 2.31
CA LEU A 124 5.11 -5.76 1.88
C LEU A 124 5.06 -5.11 0.51
N PHE A 125 5.63 -3.92 0.37
CA PHE A 125 5.88 -3.32 -0.94
C PHE A 125 7.21 -3.86 -1.51
N ILE A 126 7.24 -4.18 -2.79
CA ILE A 126 8.49 -4.52 -3.48
C ILE A 126 8.55 -3.71 -4.78
N PRO A 127 9.51 -2.78 -4.93
CA PRO A 127 9.76 -2.05 -6.18
C PRO A 127 10.10 -2.98 -7.35
N ASN A 128 9.59 -2.68 -8.56
CA ASN A 128 9.87 -3.44 -9.78
C ASN A 128 11.38 -3.49 -10.11
N GLY A 129 12.15 -2.48 -9.68
CA GLY A 129 13.62 -2.42 -9.83
C GLY A 129 14.38 -3.50 -9.05
N LEU A 130 13.92 -3.87 -7.85
CA LEU A 130 14.52 -4.95 -7.07
C LEU A 130 14.34 -6.33 -7.74
N PHE A 131 13.35 -6.49 -8.63
CA PHE A 131 13.13 -7.73 -9.38
C PHE A 131 14.02 -7.87 -10.62
N ARG A 132 14.70 -6.81 -11.05
CA ARG A 132 15.59 -6.85 -12.23
C ARG A 132 17.03 -7.20 -11.90
N ALA A 133 17.45 -7.11 -10.63
CA ALA A 133 18.81 -7.40 -10.22
C ALA A 133 19.21 -8.88 -10.34
N SER A 134 18.28 -9.80 -10.61
CA SER A 134 18.54 -11.24 -10.68
C SER A 134 18.86 -11.79 -12.07
N ASN A 135 18.99 -10.96 -13.12
CA ASN A 135 19.28 -11.41 -14.49
C ASN A 135 20.59 -10.84 -15.08
N THR A 136 21.50 -10.36 -14.24
CA THR A 136 22.88 -10.07 -14.65
C THR A 136 23.84 -11.01 -13.95
N VAL A 137 23.89 -12.25 -14.46
CA VAL A 137 25.09 -13.11 -14.45
C VAL A 137 25.18 -13.78 -15.81
#